data_AF-A0AAD7VY20-F1
#
_entry.id   AF-A0AAD7VY20-F1
#
_cell.length_a   1.000
_cell.length_b   1.000
_cell.length_c   1.000
_cell.angle_alpha   90.00
_cell.angle_beta   90.00
_cell.angle_gamma   90.00
#
_symmetry.space_group_name_H-M   'P 1'
#
loop_
_entity.id
_entity.type
_entity.pdbx_description
1 polymer ?
#
loop_
_entity_poly.entity_id
_entity_poly.type
_entity_poly.pdbx_seq_one_letter_code
_entity_poly.pdbx_strand_id
1 'polypeptide(L)'
;MSECACRFLIFFDDGYASYVSLPELYPVCRPLKKTWEDIEDASCRDFIEEYITAYPNRPMVLLKANERIKTMWEGTWWKSCVEEVDGSLVKILFLVRPPR
;
A
#
# COMPACT_ATOMS: atom_id res chain seq x y z
N MET A 1 11.12 -24.25 14.77
CA MET A 1 11.18 -23.98 13.32
C MET A 1 10.41 -22.69 13.08
N SER A 2 11.11 -21.58 12.97
CA SER A 2 10.52 -20.30 12.57
C SER A 2 10.20 -20.41 11.08
N GLU A 3 8.92 -20.50 10.74
CA GLU A 3 8.46 -20.40 9.36
C GLU A 3 8.84 -19.00 8.87
N CYS A 4 9.77 -18.90 7.92
CA CYS A 4 10.01 -17.65 7.21
C CYS A 4 8.72 -17.35 6.45
N ALA A 5 7.82 -16.57 7.04
CA ALA A 5 6.51 -16.32 6.45
C ALA A 5 6.70 -15.49 5.16
N CYS A 6 6.78 -16.17 4.02
CA CYS A 6 6.71 -15.55 2.71
C CYS A 6 5.33 -14.90 2.57
N ARG A 7 5.27 -13.58 2.78
CA ARG A 7 4.06 -12.77 2.61
C ARG A 7 4.11 -12.04 1.27
N PHE A 8 2.95 -11.89 0.66
CA PHE A 8 2.77 -11.14 -0.58
C PHE A 8 2.23 -9.76 -0.25
N LEU A 9 2.87 -8.71 -0.76
CA LEU A 9 2.30 -7.35 -0.73
C LEU A 9 1.26 -7.25 -1.83
N ILE A 10 0.01 -6.99 -1.45
CA ILE A 10 -1.12 -6.84 -2.37
C ILE A 10 -1.58 -5.39 -2.34
N PHE A 11 -1.77 -4.81 -3.52
CA PHE A 11 -2.55 -3.60 -3.71
C PHE A 11 -3.91 -4.01 -4.26
N PHE A 12 -4.98 -3.64 -3.56
CA PHE A 12 -6.36 -3.92 -3.95
C PHE A 12 -6.88 -2.81 -4.88
N ASP A 13 -7.91 -3.12 -5.65
CA ASP A 13 -8.49 -2.22 -6.66
C ASP A 13 -9.07 -0.93 -6.06
N ASP A 14 -9.39 -0.93 -4.76
CA ASP A 14 -9.87 0.23 -3.99
C ASP A 14 -8.74 1.08 -3.38
N GLY A 15 -7.48 0.73 -3.67
CA GLY A 15 -6.29 1.41 -3.16
C GLY A 15 -5.84 0.94 -1.77
N TYR A 16 -6.53 -0.03 -1.16
CA TYR A 16 -6.04 -0.66 0.08
C TYR A 16 -4.77 -1.48 -0.19
N ALA A 17 -3.90 -1.60 0.82
CA ALA A 17 -2.68 -2.40 0.71
C ALA A 17 -2.47 -3.27 1.95
N SER A 18 -2.09 -4.53 1.74
CA SER A 18 -1.86 -5.47 2.84
C SER A 18 -0.84 -6.55 2.49
N TYR A 19 -0.21 -7.11 3.52
CA TYR A 19 0.50 -8.37 3.42
C TYR A 19 -0.44 -9.55 3.64
N VAL A 20 -0.47 -10.50 2.71
CA VAL A 20 -1.28 -11.74 2.81
C VAL A 20 -0.40 -12.97 2.74
N SER A 21 -0.89 -14.08 3.31
CA SER A 21 -0.23 -15.39 3.21
C SER A 21 -0.67 -16.15 1.96
N LEU A 22 0.12 -17.13 1.52
CA LEU A 22 -0.19 -17.92 0.32
C LEU A 22 -1.58 -18.61 0.36
N PRO A 23 -2.05 -19.19 1.49
CA PRO A 23 -3.37 -19.81 1.56
C PRO A 23 -4.55 -18.84 1.35
N GLU A 24 -4.32 -17.54 1.48
CA GLU A 24 -5.33 -16.49 1.32
C GLU A 24 -5.33 -15.87 -0.09
N LEU A 25 -4.40 -16.31 -0.96
CA LEU A 25 -4.20 -15.75 -2.29
C LEU A 25 -4.66 -16.73 -3.38
N TYR A 26 -5.54 -16.26 -4.26
CA TYR A 26 -6.06 -17.05 -5.37
C TYR A 26 -5.73 -16.36 -6.70
N PRO A 27 -5.14 -17.07 -7.69
CA PRO A 27 -4.82 -16.48 -8.98
C PRO A 27 -6.08 -16.26 -9.82
N VAL A 28 -6.14 -15.10 -10.48
CA VAL A 28 -7.19 -14.82 -11.48
C VAL A 28 -6.99 -15.74 -12.68
N CYS A 29 -8.06 -16.42 -13.12
CA CYS A 29 -7.96 -17.48 -14.12
C CYS A 29 -7.57 -16.98 -15.52
N ARG A 30 -8.02 -15.77 -15.90
CA ARG A 30 -7.82 -15.18 -17.23
C ARG A 30 -7.57 -13.68 -17.11
N PRO A 31 -6.40 -13.27 -16.59
CA PRO A 31 -6.08 -11.86 -16.46
C PRO A 31 -5.88 -11.22 -17.83
N LEU A 32 -6.09 -9.91 -17.90
CA LEU A 32 -5.72 -9.11 -19.07
C LEU A 32 -4.19 -9.10 -19.24
N LYS A 33 -3.72 -8.79 -20.46
CA LYS A 33 -2.27 -8.73 -20.75
C LYS A 33 -1.58 -7.65 -19.90
N LYS A 34 -2.24 -6.50 -19.75
CA LYS A 34 -1.90 -5.49 -18.76
C LYS A 34 -2.89 -5.66 -17.60
N THR A 35 -2.41 -6.17 -16.48
CA THR A 35 -3.24 -6.61 -15.35
C THR A 35 -3.93 -5.49 -14.57
N TRP A 36 -3.69 -4.23 -14.93
CA TRP A 36 -4.31 -3.05 -14.30
C TRP A 36 -5.44 -2.46 -15.13
N GLU A 37 -5.64 -2.90 -16.39
CA GLU A 37 -6.65 -2.34 -17.29
C GLU A 37 -8.09 -2.56 -16.82
N ASP A 38 -8.32 -3.57 -15.98
CA ASP A 38 -9.60 -3.94 -15.37
C ASP A 38 -9.87 -3.29 -14.00
N ILE A 39 -8.95 -2.45 -13.49
CA ILE A 39 -9.19 -1.65 -12.28
C ILE A 39 -10.14 -0.49 -12.61
N GLU A 40 -11.28 -0.41 -11.90
CA GLU A 40 -12.32 0.59 -12.15
C GLU A 40 -11.89 2.02 -11.76
N ASP A 41 -11.19 2.18 -10.63
CA ASP A 41 -10.70 3.48 -10.17
C ASP A 41 -9.47 3.91 -10.98
N ALA A 42 -9.63 5.00 -11.74
CA ALA A 42 -8.57 5.51 -12.61
C ALA A 42 -7.31 5.91 -11.85
N SER A 43 -7.43 6.44 -10.63
CA SER A 43 -6.26 6.86 -9.84
C SER A 43 -5.46 5.66 -9.33
N CYS A 44 -6.16 4.59 -8.94
CA CYS A 44 -5.53 3.32 -8.56
C CYS A 44 -4.90 2.65 -9.78
N ARG A 45 -5.59 2.62 -10.92
CA ARG A 45 -5.05 2.08 -12.17
C ARG A 45 -3.75 2.76 -12.59
N ASP A 46 -3.73 4.09 -12.64
CA ASP A 46 -2.56 4.86 -13.06
C ASP A 46 -1.38 4.63 -12.09
N PHE A 47 -1.65 4.55 -10.79
CA PHE A 47 -0.66 4.19 -9.78
C PHE A 47 -0.07 2.78 -9.99
N ILE A 48 -0.91 1.78 -10.25
CA ILE A 48 -0.45 0.40 -10.46
C ILE A 48 0.34 0.26 -11.78
N GLU A 49 -0.08 0.94 -12.86
CA GLU A 49 0.68 0.97 -14.11
C GLU A 49 2.08 1.55 -13.90
N GLU A 50 2.19 2.68 -13.21
CA GLU A 50 3.48 3.32 -12.90
C GLU A 50 4.34 2.41 -12.00
N TYR A 51 3.75 1.85 -10.95
CA TYR A 51 4.44 0.99 -9.99
C TYR A 51 5.02 -0.27 -10.66
N ILE A 52 4.22 -0.99 -11.43
CA ILE A 52 4.65 -2.23 -12.09
C ILE A 52 5.69 -1.94 -13.17
N THR A 53 5.51 -0.87 -13.95
CA THR A 53 6.43 -0.51 -15.04
C THR A 53 7.78 -0.04 -14.51
N ALA A 54 7.82 0.62 -13.36
CA ALA A 54 9.06 1.10 -12.73
C ALA A 54 9.80 0.00 -11.93
N TYR A 55 9.13 -1.09 -11.57
CA TYR A 55 9.73 -2.17 -10.77
C TYR A 55 10.99 -2.76 -11.46
N PRO A 56 12.11 -2.97 -10.74
CA PRO A 56 12.27 -2.95 -9.28
C PRO A 56 12.62 -1.59 -8.64
N ASN A 57 12.67 -0.51 -9.43
CA ASN A 57 12.97 0.82 -8.90
C ASN A 57 11.77 1.35 -8.10
N ARG A 58 11.90 1.36 -6.77
CA ARG A 58 10.82 1.71 -5.83
C ARG A 58 11.28 2.83 -4.91
N PRO A 59 11.08 4.11 -5.26
CA PRO A 59 11.37 5.20 -4.36
C PRO A 59 10.44 5.13 -3.14
N MET A 60 11.01 4.81 -1.98
CA MET A 60 10.30 4.75 -0.70
C MET A 60 10.96 5.69 0.29
N VAL A 61 10.17 6.31 1.15
CA VAL A 61 10.67 7.13 2.26
C VAL A 61 11.03 6.20 3.42
N LEU A 62 12.22 6.36 3.98
CA LEU A 62 12.61 5.66 5.20
C LEU A 62 11.95 6.34 6.40
N LEU A 63 11.08 5.61 7.10
CA LEU A 63 10.39 6.07 8.30
C LEU A 63 10.77 5.23 9.51
N LYS A 64 10.66 5.81 10.71
CA LYS A 64 10.91 5.12 11.98
C LYS A 64 9.67 5.15 12.88
N ALA A 65 9.51 4.12 13.72
CA ALA A 65 8.47 4.11 14.75
C ALA A 65 8.57 5.36 15.64
N ASN A 66 7.41 5.93 15.98
CA ASN A 66 7.24 7.20 16.70
C ASN A 66 7.64 8.48 15.94
N GLU A 67 7.97 8.39 14.65
CA GLU A 67 8.22 9.57 13.83
C GLU A 67 6.91 10.33 13.53
N ARG A 68 6.93 11.66 13.67
CA ARG A 68 5.77 12.51 13.41
C ARG A 68 5.79 13.02 11.98
N ILE A 69 4.74 12.70 11.23
CA ILE A 69 4.61 13.09 9.83
C ILE A 69 3.26 13.76 9.57
N LYS A 70 3.08 14.26 8.34
CA LYS A 70 1.77 14.65 7.83
C LYS A 70 1.33 13.61 6.82
N THR A 71 0.10 13.12 6.93
CA THR A 71 -0.46 12.13 6.01
C THR A 71 -1.68 12.71 5.33
N MET A 72 -1.78 12.56 4.00
CA MET A 72 -2.96 12.96 3.23
C MET A 72 -4.03 11.89 3.36
N TRP A 73 -5.25 12.29 3.71
CA TRP A 73 -6.43 11.44 3.74
C TRP A 73 -7.66 12.26 3.34
N GLU A 74 -8.42 11.76 2.36
CA GLU A 74 -9.60 12.43 1.78
C GLU A 74 -9.32 13.91 1.42
N GLY A 75 -8.20 14.16 0.74
CA GLY A 75 -7.80 15.50 0.29
C GLY A 75 -7.34 16.45 1.40
N THR A 76 -7.29 16.01 2.67
CA THR A 76 -6.84 16.84 3.79
C THR A 76 -5.53 16.32 4.39
N TRP A 77 -4.67 17.20 4.88
CA TRP A 77 -3.44 16.84 5.58
C TRP A 77 -3.68 16.70 7.08
N TRP A 78 -3.35 15.54 7.62
CA TRP A 78 -3.53 15.20 9.02
C TRP A 78 -2.19 15.15 9.74
N LYS A 79 -2.16 15.59 11.01
CA LYS A 79 -1.01 15.33 11.89
C LYS A 79 -1.07 13.86 12.31
N SER A 80 0.01 13.13 12.05
CA SER A 80 0.07 11.70 12.29
C SER A 80 1.39 11.27 12.92
N CYS A 81 1.41 10.03 13.42
CA CYS A 81 2.57 9.39 14.02
C CYS A 81 2.73 8.00 13.41
N VAL A 82 3.97 7.63 13.10
CA VAL A 82 4.29 6.25 12.70
C VAL A 82 4.16 5.36 13.92
N GLU A 83 3.25 4.39 13.88
CA GLU A 83 3.05 3.43 14.97
C GLU A 83 3.97 2.22 14.79
N GLU A 84 4.03 1.68 13.57
CA GLU A 84 4.80 0.49 13.23
C GLU A 84 5.28 0.54 11.78
N VAL A 85 6.45 -0.03 11.50
CA VAL A 85 6.98 -0.20 10.14
C VAL A 85 7.14 -1.69 9.89
N ASP A 86 6.49 -2.19 8.85
CA ASP A 86 6.54 -3.59 8.45
C ASP A 86 6.91 -3.69 6.97
N GLY A 87 8.19 -3.94 6.68
CA GLY A 87 8.69 -4.05 5.30
C GLY A 87 8.43 -2.80 4.48
N SER A 88 7.53 -2.91 3.49
CA SER A 88 7.13 -1.80 2.61
C SER A 88 5.88 -1.05 3.10
N LEU A 89 5.24 -1.49 4.18
CA LEU A 89 4.06 -0.85 4.75
C LEU A 89 4.39 -0.15 6.06
N VAL A 90 3.63 0.90 6.35
CA VAL A 90 3.73 1.67 7.59
C VAL A 90 2.35 1.85 8.19
N LYS A 91 2.21 1.52 9.48
CA LYS A 91 0.99 1.76 10.24
C LYS A 91 1.02 3.19 10.77
N ILE A 92 0.03 3.99 10.38
CA ILE A 92 -0.05 5.40 10.71
C ILE A 92 -1.18 5.65 11.70
N LEU A 93 -0.85 6.29 12.83
CA LEU A 93 -1.81 6.80 13.80
C LEU A 93 -2.15 8.26 13.48
N PHE A 94 -3.42 8.56 13.22
CA PHE A 94 -3.91 9.92 13.04
C PHE A 94 -4.15 10.58 14.41
N LEU A 95 -3.44 11.68 14.71
CA LEU A 95 -3.44 12.28 16.06
C LEU A 95 -4.53 13.34 16.26
N VAL A 96 -4.82 14.15 15.22
CA VAL A 96 -5.76 15.27 15.33
C VAL A 96 -6.50 15.44 14.01
N ARG A 97 -7.83 15.50 14.08
CA ARG A 97 -8.67 15.89 12.95
C ARG A 97 -8.45 17.37 12.62
N PRO A 98 -8.05 17.72 11.39
CA PRO A 98 -7.99 19.11 10.99
C PRO A 98 -9.38 19.75 11.14
N PRO A 99 -9.46 21.03 11.56
CA PRO A 99 -10.74 21.73 11.63
C PRO A 99 -11.42 21.71 10.26
N ARG A 100 -12.75 21.53 10.25
CA ARG A 100 -13.59 21.54 9.03
C ARG A 100 -13.59 22.91 8.36
#